data_AF-A0A439HMM5-F1
#
_entry.id   AF-A0A439HMM5-F1
#
_cell.length_a   1.000
_cell.length_b   1.000
_cell.length_c   1.000
_cell.angle_alpha   90.00
_cell.angle_beta   90.00
_cell.angle_gamma   90.00
#
_symmetry.space_group_name_H-M   'P 1'
#
loop_
_entity.id
_entity.type
_entity.pdbx_description
1 polymer ?
#
loop_
_entity_poly.entity_id
_entity_poly.type
_entity_poly.pdbx_seq_one_letter_code
_entity_poly.pdbx_strand_id
1 'polypeptide(L)' 'MRGSRINDPDCRAALLLIRATIEEHCPPGVLMSEEQVNGHYGPTLLDEAEALAAAIVATVEWLSFDATKPPAPSVKG' A
#
# COMPACT_ATOMS: atom_id res chain seq x y z
N MET A 1 -22.54 6.95 -26.25
CA MET A 1 -21.63 5.83 -25.92
C MET A 1 -21.38 5.85 -24.41
N ARG A 2 -21.94 4.90 -23.65
CA ARG A 2 -21.59 4.69 -22.23
C ARG A 2 -20.62 3.50 -22.21
N GLY A 3 -19.33 3.79 -22.15
CA GLY A 3 -18.28 2.78 -22.01
C GLY A 3 -18.49 1.99 -20.73
N SER A 4 -18.23 0.69 -20.82
CA SER A 4 -18.53 -0.34 -19.84
C SER A 4 -18.05 0.04 -18.43
N ARG A 5 -18.97 0.13 -17.46
CA ARG A 5 -18.68 0.25 -16.01
C ARG A 5 -18.34 -1.12 -15.39
N ILE A 6 -17.82 -2.04 -16.18
CA ILE A 6 -17.46 -3.36 -15.71
C ILE A 6 -15.99 -3.27 -15.33
N ASN A 7 -15.75 -3.26 -14.02
CA ASN A 7 -14.43 -3.52 -13.45
C ASN A 7 -13.86 -4.76 -14.16
N ASP A 8 -12.76 -4.58 -14.89
CA ASP A 8 -12.10 -5.69 -15.55
C ASP A 8 -11.75 -6.74 -14.48
N PRO A 9 -12.22 -7.98 -14.60
CA PRO A 9 -12.01 -9.01 -13.58
C PRO A 9 -10.53 -9.26 -13.33
N ASP A 10 -9.67 -9.11 -14.36
CA ASP A 10 -8.24 -9.27 -14.22
C ASP A 10 -7.64 -8.08 -13.45
N CYS A 11 -8.12 -6.86 -13.68
CA CYS A 11 -7.72 -5.70 -12.88
C CYS A 11 -8.11 -5.85 -11.41
N ARG A 12 -9.33 -6.32 -11.11
CA ARG A 12 -9.74 -6.57 -9.72
C ARG A 12 -8.89 -7.67 -9.09
N ALA A 13 -8.63 -8.76 -9.81
CA ALA A 13 -7.76 -9.83 -9.33
C ALA A 13 -6.33 -9.32 -9.03
N ALA A 14 -5.79 -8.45 -9.88
CA ALA A 14 -4.49 -7.83 -9.67
C ALA A 14 -4.46 -6.95 -8.40
N LEU A 15 -5.49 -6.13 -8.16
CA LEU A 15 -5.58 -5.31 -6.94
C LEU A 15 -5.67 -6.16 -5.68
N LEU A 16 -6.46 -7.24 -5.71
CA LEU A 16 -6.56 -8.19 -4.59
C LEU A 16 -5.22 -8.88 -4.29
N LEU A 17 -4.46 -9.26 -5.32
CA LEU A 17 -3.13 -9.83 -5.16
C LEU A 17 -2.19 -8.85 -4.45
N ILE A 18 -2.15 -7.59 -4.91
CA ILE A 18 -1.31 -6.54 -4.32
C ILE A 18 -1.73 -6.29 -2.87
N ARG A 19 -3.03 -6.17 -2.61
CA ARG A 19 -3.59 -6.00 -1.28
C ARG A 19 -3.15 -7.10 -0.31
N ALA A 20 -3.34 -8.37 -0.70
CA ALA A 20 -2.94 -9.50 0.12
C ALA A 20 -1.43 -9.48 0.41
N THR A 21 -0.63 -9.10 -0.59
CA THR A 21 0.84 -8.96 -0.43
C THR A 21 1.20 -7.88 0.59
N ILE A 22 0.53 -6.73 0.56
CA ILE A 22 0.74 -5.65 1.54
C ILE A 22 0.31 -6.10 2.94
N GLU A 23 -0.85 -6.74 3.06
CA GLU A 23 -1.35 -7.24 4.35
C GLU A 23 -0.42 -8.31 4.97
N GLU A 24 0.24 -9.12 4.14
CA GLU A 24 1.17 -10.17 4.59
C GLU A 24 2.55 -9.63 4.99
N HIS A 25 3.09 -8.66 4.24
CA HIS A 25 4.49 -8.27 4.35
C HIS A 25 4.74 -6.89 4.93
N CYS A 26 3.75 -5.99 4.88
CA CYS A 26 3.93 -4.62 5.36
C CYS A 26 3.49 -4.48 6.82
N PRO A 27 3.96 -3.45 7.53
CA PRO A 27 3.59 -3.21 8.91
C PRO A 27 2.05 -3.11 9.11
N PRO A 28 1.52 -3.61 10.23
CA PRO A 28 0.10 -3.54 10.51
C PRO A 28 -0.39 -2.10 10.55
N GLY A 29 -1.55 -1.84 9.93
CA GLY A 29 -2.17 -0.52 9.89
C GLY A 29 -1.71 0.38 8.74
N VAL A 30 -0.77 -0.06 7.90
CA VAL A 30 -0.37 0.71 6.71
C VAL A 30 -1.43 0.68 5.61
N LEU A 31 -2.23 -0.40 5.55
CA LEU A 31 -3.32 -0.54 4.59
C LEU A 31 -4.67 -0.29 5.27
N MET A 32 -5.48 0.56 4.64
CA MET A 32 -6.85 0.85 5.04
C MET A 32 -7.82 -0.28 4.64
N SER A 33 -8.91 -0.47 5.39
CA SER A 33 -10.00 -1.36 4.97
C SER A 33 -10.68 -0.88 3.68
N GLU A 34 -11.37 -1.76 2.95
CA GLU A 34 -12.06 -1.36 1.69
C GLU A 34 -13.07 -0.22 1.94
N GLU A 35 -13.79 -0.26 3.07
CA GLU A 35 -14.74 0.79 3.46
C GLU A 35 -14.05 2.15 3.67
N GLN A 36 -12.87 2.14 4.30
CA GLN A 36 -12.06 3.34 4.49
C GLN A 36 -11.50 3.84 3.16
N VAL A 37 -10.98 2.95 2.31
CA VAL A 37 -10.51 3.32 0.97
C VAL A 37 -11.62 3.98 0.16
N ASN A 38 -12.83 3.40 0.17
CA ASN A 38 -13.98 3.98 -0.52
C ASN A 38 -14.39 5.34 0.03
N GLY A 39 -14.23 5.56 1.34
CA GLY A 39 -14.52 6.83 2.00
C GLY A 39 -13.44 7.91 1.79
N HIS A 40 -12.18 7.51 1.61
CA HIS A 40 -11.04 8.42 1.49
C HIS A 40 -10.65 8.73 0.03
N TYR A 41 -10.66 7.72 -0.85
CA TYR A 41 -10.22 7.82 -2.24
C TYR A 41 -11.41 7.74 -3.20
N GLY A 42 -12.30 6.77 -2.99
CA GLY A 42 -13.47 6.53 -3.85
C GLY A 42 -13.63 5.05 -4.21
N PRO A 43 -14.75 4.67 -4.87
CA PRO A 43 -15.10 3.27 -5.10
C PRO A 43 -14.59 2.68 -6.43
N THR A 44 -13.78 3.41 -7.21
CA THR A 44 -13.29 2.92 -8.50
C THR A 44 -12.00 2.11 -8.34
N LEU A 45 -11.66 1.29 -9.35
CA LEU A 45 -10.40 0.53 -9.37
C LEU A 45 -9.16 1.43 -9.26
N LEU A 46 -9.23 2.64 -9.83
CA LEU A 46 -8.12 3.59 -9.75
C LEU A 46 -7.97 4.16 -8.34
N ASP A 47 -9.09 4.43 -7.67
CA ASP A 47 -9.10 4.91 -6.28
C ASP A 47 -8.51 3.85 -5.33
N GLU A 48 -8.86 2.57 -5.52
CA GLU A 48 -8.26 1.46 -4.78
C GLU A 48 -6.76 1.31 -5.08
N ALA A 49 -6.35 1.45 -6.35
CA ALA A 49 -4.94 1.42 -6.73
C ALA A 49 -4.13 2.55 -6.09
N GLU A 50 -4.70 3.76 -5.99
CA GLU A 50 -4.07 4.91 -5.34
C GLU A 50 -3.86 4.66 -3.84
N ALA A 51 -4.84 4.08 -3.16
CA ALA A 51 -4.71 3.70 -1.76
C ALA A 51 -3.60 2.65 -1.53
N LEU A 52 -3.51 1.64 -2.41
CA LEU A 52 -2.44 0.63 -2.35
C LEU A 52 -1.06 1.25 -2.60
N ALA A 53 -0.95 2.18 -3.55
CA ALA A 53 0.29 2.90 -3.81
C ALA A 53 0.73 3.73 -2.59
N ALA A 54 -0.19 4.42 -1.93
CA ALA A 54 0.09 5.17 -0.71
C ALA A 54 0.59 4.26 0.43
N ALA A 55 -0.02 3.07 0.61
CA ALA A 55 0.42 2.10 1.61
C ALA A 55 1.85 1.57 1.34
N ILE A 56 2.20 1.33 0.08
CA ILE A 56 3.57 0.93 -0.31
C ILE A 56 4.56 2.05 0.00
N VAL A 57 4.24 3.30 -0.37
CA VAL A 57 5.11 4.46 -0.10
C VAL A 57 5.34 4.61 1.40
N ALA A 58 4.28 4.59 2.22
CA ALA A 58 4.40 4.69 3.67
C ALA A 58 5.27 3.57 4.27
N THR A 59 5.18 2.35 3.71
CA THR A 59 6.03 1.23 4.11
C THR A 59 7.50 1.48 3.76
N VAL A 60 7.78 1.96 2.53
CA VAL A 60 9.15 2.25 2.07
C VAL A 60 9.77 3.38 2.88
N GLU A 61 9.00 4.41 3.20
CA GLU A 61 9.44 5.51 4.07
C GLU A 61 9.82 4.96 5.44
N TRP A 62 8.97 4.15 6.06
CA TRP A 62 9.24 3.51 7.36
C TRP A 62 10.55 2.69 7.34
N LEU A 63 10.73 1.84 6.32
CA LEU A 63 11.96 1.06 6.14
C LEU A 63 13.20 1.95 5.97
N SER A 64 13.06 3.07 5.26
CA SER A 64 14.15 4.02 5.03
C SER A 64 14.57 4.73 6.32
N PHE A 65 13.63 5.00 7.23
CA PHE A 65 13.94 5.54 8.55
C PHE A 65 14.66 4.52 9.45
N ASP A 66 14.20 3.26 9.50
CA ASP A 66 14.82 2.23 10.35
C ASP A 66 16.24 1.85 9.89
N ALA A 67 16.56 2.00 8.60
CA ALA A 67 17.90 1.76 8.07
C ALA A 67 18.95 2.78 8.55
N THR A 68 18.56 3.88 9.20
CA THR A 68 19.47 4.97 9.61
C THR A 68 20.07 4.81 11.00
N LYS A 69 19.95 3.64 11.66
CA LYS A 69 20.62 3.42 12.95
C LYS A 69 22.12 3.73 12.81
N PRO A 70 22.67 4.73 13.55
CA PRO A 70 24.06 5.09 13.40
C PRO A 70 24.94 3.88 13.73
N PRO A 71 26.05 3.67 13.00
CA PRO A 71 26.98 2.59 13.32
C PRO A 71 27.40 2.74 14.78
N ALA A 72 27.43 1.62 15.51
CA ALA A 72 27.79 1.61 16.92
C ALA A 72 29.07 2.43 17.15
N PRO A 73 29.11 3.31 18.17
CA PRO A 73 30.30 4.11 18.43
C PRO A 73 31.48 3.17 18.60
N SER A 74 32.46 3.30 17.70
CA SER A 74 33.70 2.54 17.79
C SER A 74 34.42 2.99 19.07
N VAL A 75 34.30 2.18 20.12
CA VAL A 75 35.14 2.28 21.31
C VAL A 75 36.56 1.94 20.87
N LYS A 76 37.38 2.98 20.65
CA LYS A 76 38.83 2.85 20.68
C LYS A 76 39.25 2.89 22.14
N GLY A 77 39.74 1.75 22.63
CA GLY A 77 40.56 1.68 23.85
C GLY A 77 41.97 2.20 23.59
#